data_AF-A0A497BDL1-F1
#
_entry.id   AF-A0A497BDL1-F1
#
_cell.length_a   1.000
_cell.length_b   1.000
_cell.length_c   1.000
_cell.angle_alpha   90.00
_cell.angle_beta   90.00
_cell.angle_gamma   90.00
#
_symmetry.space_group_name_H-M   'P 1'
#
loop_
_entity.id
_entity.type
_entity.pdbx_description
1 polymer ?
#
loop_
_entity_poly.entity_id
_entity_poly.type
_entity_poly.pdbx_seq_one_letter_code
_entity_poly.pdbx_strand_id
1 'polypeptide(L)'
;MKKGKMPKRMYFTQSKEAVLTNTTLDYIILDRAEEGEELHYEKIGVANLTTANTKAHVGIRKGGKDIWLETLTLTTAGNYYSPRRVITVTAGDQLIVGFAGITANDKCIVNVNGYRVKNAGL
;
A
#
# COMPACT_ATOMS: atom_id res chain seq x y z
N MET A 1 -1.16 -7.35 -38.99
CA MET A 1 -1.01 -7.41 -37.51
C MET A 1 -1.15 -6.01 -36.95
N LYS A 2 -2.25 -5.69 -36.25
CA LYS A 2 -2.37 -4.41 -35.54
C LYS A 2 -1.33 -4.42 -34.41
N LYS A 3 -0.33 -3.54 -34.46
CA LYS A 3 0.56 -3.27 -33.33
C LYS A 3 -0.36 -2.86 -32.17
N GLY A 4 -0.57 -3.74 -31.20
CA GLY A 4 -1.30 -3.40 -29.99
C GLY A 4 -0.63 -2.18 -29.37
N LYS A 5 -1.37 -1.09 -29.18
CA LYS A 5 -0.86 0.06 -28.45
C LYS A 5 -0.46 -0.45 -27.06
N MET A 6 0.81 -0.32 -26.70
CA MET A 6 1.25 -0.63 -25.35
C MET A 6 0.40 0.19 -24.37
N PRO A 7 -0.14 -0.41 -23.31
CA PRO A 7 -0.98 0.32 -22.38
C PRO A 7 -0.16 1.42 -21.68
N LYS A 8 -0.74 2.62 -21.61
CA LYS A 8 -0.04 3.82 -21.13
C LYS A 8 0.08 3.75 -19.60
N ARG A 9 1.32 3.85 -19.10
CA ARG A 9 1.60 4.03 -17.67
C ARG A 9 1.29 5.47 -17.27
N MET A 10 0.53 5.64 -16.20
CA MET A 10 0.30 6.94 -15.57
C MET A 10 0.88 6.89 -14.16
N TYR A 11 1.96 7.63 -13.92
CA TYR A 11 2.64 7.62 -12.63
C TYR A 11 1.84 8.38 -11.58
N PHE A 12 1.94 7.94 -10.33
CA PHE A 12 1.29 8.59 -9.20
C PHE A 12 2.18 8.56 -7.95
N THR A 13 1.93 9.54 -7.09
CA THR A 13 2.37 9.59 -5.71
C THR A 13 1.13 9.80 -4.86
N GLN A 14 0.96 9.01 -3.81
CA GLN A 14 -0.14 9.13 -2.87
C GLN A 14 0.39 9.07 -1.43
N SER A 15 -0.24 9.81 -0.54
CA SER A 15 0.01 9.76 0.90
C SER A 15 -1.31 9.55 1.62
N LYS A 16 -1.34 8.64 2.58
CA LYS A 16 -2.50 8.40 3.43
C LYS A 16 -2.07 8.33 4.88
N GLU A 17 -2.65 9.21 5.68
CA GLU A 17 -2.42 9.33 7.11
C GLU A 17 -3.67 8.83 7.85
N ALA A 18 -3.48 8.14 8.97
CA ALA A 18 -4.57 7.70 9.83
C ALA A 18 -4.15 7.76 11.31
N VAL A 19 -5.14 8.02 12.16
CA VAL A 19 -5.04 7.83 13.61
C VAL A 19 -5.59 6.44 13.91
N LEU A 20 -4.73 5.56 14.44
CA LEU A 20 -5.06 4.19 14.70
C LEU A 20 -5.78 4.05 16.04
N THR A 21 -6.81 3.22 16.08
CA THR A 21 -7.72 3.06 17.20
C THR A 21 -7.66 1.67 17.83
N ASN A 22 -7.33 0.65 17.04
CA ASN A 22 -7.19 -0.73 17.53
C ASN A 22 -5.74 -1.00 17.95
N THR A 23 -5.49 -1.30 19.22
CA THR A 23 -4.14 -1.52 19.76
C THR A 23 -3.50 -2.86 19.36
N THR A 24 -4.29 -3.80 18.85
CA THR A 24 -3.79 -5.13 18.47
C THR A 24 -3.31 -5.13 17.02
N LEU A 25 -4.17 -4.70 16.10
CA LEU A 25 -3.87 -4.57 14.69
C LEU A 25 -4.85 -3.57 14.07
N ASP A 26 -4.31 -2.52 13.46
CA ASP A 26 -5.10 -1.52 12.71
C ASP A 26 -4.51 -1.33 11.31
N TYR A 27 -5.26 -0.68 10.42
CA TYR A 27 -4.96 -0.68 8.99
C TYR A 27 -5.03 0.72 8.39
N ILE A 28 -4.07 1.01 7.52
CA ILE A 28 -4.26 1.99 6.46
C ILE A 28 -4.54 1.23 5.17
N ILE A 29 -5.75 1.41 4.65
CA ILE A 29 -6.22 0.79 3.41
C ILE A 29 -6.13 1.83 2.29
N LEU A 30 -5.41 1.51 1.21
CA LEU A 30 -5.26 2.40 0.06
C LEU A 30 -6.44 2.23 -0.91
N ASP A 31 -6.49 3.08 -1.92
CA ASP A 31 -7.58 3.08 -2.89
C ASP A 31 -7.65 1.74 -3.63
N ARG A 32 -8.88 1.33 -3.92
CA ARG A 32 -9.16 0.12 -4.70
C ARG A 32 -8.81 0.37 -6.15
N ALA A 33 -8.17 -0.60 -6.79
CA ALA A 33 -7.99 -0.55 -8.23
C ALA A 33 -9.35 -0.63 -8.91
N GLU A 34 -9.62 0.31 -9.82
CA GLU A 34 -10.86 0.35 -10.59
C GLU A 34 -10.94 -0.82 -11.59
N GLU A 35 -12.14 -1.08 -12.11
CA GLU A 35 -12.30 -2.05 -13.18
C GLU A 35 -11.49 -1.64 -14.42
N GLY A 36 -10.77 -2.59 -15.01
CA GLY A 36 -9.86 -2.32 -16.13
C GLY A 36 -8.56 -1.61 -15.75
N GLU A 37 -8.27 -1.41 -14.47
CA GLU A 37 -7.03 -0.81 -13.97
C GLU A 37 -6.15 -1.83 -13.21
N GLU A 38 -4.84 -1.69 -13.38
CA GLU A 38 -3.84 -2.27 -12.50
C GLU A 38 -3.02 -1.16 -11.83
N LEU A 39 -2.89 -1.24 -10.50
CA LEU A 39 -2.02 -0.38 -9.72
C LEU A 39 -0.71 -1.11 -9.44
N HIS A 40 0.40 -0.49 -9.82
CA HIS A 40 1.75 -1.02 -9.67
C HIS A 40 2.51 -0.15 -8.68
N TYR A 41 2.72 -0.66 -7.46
CA TYR A 41 3.40 0.06 -6.38
C TYR A 41 4.89 -0.26 -6.38
N GLU A 42 5.73 0.74 -6.61
CA GLU A 42 7.18 0.62 -6.71
C GLU A 42 7.89 0.95 -5.39
N LYS A 43 7.33 1.89 -4.61
CA LYS A 43 7.88 2.31 -3.30
C LYS A 43 6.77 2.54 -2.30
N ILE A 44 6.95 2.08 -1.06
CA ILE A 44 5.96 2.16 0.03
C ILE A 44 6.67 2.63 1.30
N GLY A 45 6.65 3.94 1.56
CA GLY A 45 7.08 4.50 2.85
C GLY A 45 6.04 4.24 3.93
N VAL A 46 6.46 3.79 5.11
CA VAL A 46 5.57 3.57 6.25
C VAL A 46 6.20 4.16 7.51
N ALA A 47 5.48 5.05 8.18
CA ALA A 47 5.96 5.63 9.43
C ALA A 47 4.85 5.66 10.49
N ASN A 48 5.27 5.49 11.74
CA ASN A 48 4.51 5.89 12.91
C ASN A 48 5.11 7.22 13.38
N LEU A 49 4.26 8.24 13.43
CA LEU A 49 4.62 9.62 13.75
C LEU A 49 4.54 9.90 15.25
N THR A 50 4.01 8.96 16.05
CA THR A 50 3.84 9.08 17.50
C THR A 50 4.84 8.19 18.26
N THR A 51 4.97 6.92 17.88
CA THR A 51 5.82 5.94 18.57
C THR A 51 6.77 5.22 17.61
N ALA A 52 7.91 4.78 18.16
CA ALA A 52 9.06 4.34 17.38
C ALA A 52 9.27 2.82 17.31
N ASN A 53 8.34 2.02 17.85
CA ASN A 53 8.50 0.57 18.00
C ASN A 53 7.25 -0.18 17.52
N THR A 54 6.90 0.02 16.25
CA THR A 54 5.72 -0.58 15.62
C THR A 54 6.15 -1.55 14.53
N LYS A 55 5.43 -2.67 14.39
CA LYS A 55 5.57 -3.54 13.22
C LYS A 55 4.56 -3.12 12.17
N ALA A 56 5.02 -2.91 10.95
CA ALA A 56 4.14 -2.69 9.80
C ALA A 56 4.15 -3.91 8.89
N HIS A 57 2.97 -4.33 8.44
CA HIS A 57 2.78 -5.44 7.53
C HIS A 57 2.24 -4.88 6.22
N VAL A 58 3.02 -4.99 5.14
CA VAL A 58 2.58 -4.55 3.81
C VAL A 58 1.95 -5.74 3.11
N GLY A 59 0.75 -5.56 2.57
CA GLY A 59 0.00 -6.65 1.97
C GLY A 59 -1.06 -6.19 0.98
N ILE A 60 -1.80 -7.16 0.45
CA ILE A 60 -2.94 -6.95 -0.44
C ILE A 60 -4.18 -7.55 0.22
N ARG A 61 -5.28 -6.79 0.24
CA ARG A 61 -6.60 -7.32 0.53
C ARG A 61 -7.24 -7.82 -0.77
N LYS A 62 -7.39 -9.14 -0.88
CA LYS A 62 -7.94 -9.83 -2.05
C LYS A 62 -9.18 -10.63 -1.68
N GLY A 63 -10.33 -10.26 -2.24
CA GLY A 63 -11.61 -10.90 -1.93
C GLY A 63 -11.95 -10.93 -0.43
N GLY A 64 -11.60 -9.87 0.30
CA GLY A 64 -11.81 -9.77 1.76
C GLY A 64 -10.78 -10.49 2.62
N LYS A 65 -9.75 -11.11 2.03
CA LYS A 65 -8.64 -11.76 2.76
C LYS A 65 -7.36 -10.95 2.66
N ASP A 66 -6.64 -10.86 3.77
CA ASP A 66 -5.38 -10.13 3.84
C ASP A 66 -4.21 -11.06 3.57
N ILE A 67 -3.40 -10.70 2.57
CA ILE A 67 -2.20 -11.44 2.16
C ILE A 67 -0.99 -10.55 2.46
N TRP A 68 -0.24 -10.91 3.50
CA TRP A 68 0.96 -10.18 3.91
C TRP A 68 2.15 -10.58 3.05
N LEU A 69 2.81 -9.58 2.46
CA LEU A 69 3.95 -9.76 1.57
C LEU A 69 5.27 -9.44 2.26
N GLU A 70 5.23 -8.52 3.24
CA GLU A 70 6.42 -8.07 3.97
C GLU A 70 6.06 -7.67 5.40
N THR A 71 7.02 -7.83 6.32
CA THR A 71 6.97 -7.23 7.66
C THR A 71 8.16 -6.32 7.90
N LEU A 72 7.86 -5.10 8.35
CA LEU A 72 8.83 -4.05 8.66
C LEU A 72 8.83 -3.81 10.16
N THR A 73 10.02 -3.66 10.74
CA THR A 73 10.15 -3.09 12.08
C THR A 73 10.42 -1.61 11.92
N LEU A 74 9.48 -0.78 12.35
CA LEU A 74 9.63 0.66 12.29
C LEU A 74 10.48 1.12 13.47
N THR A 75 11.46 1.97 13.18
CA THR A 75 12.28 2.76 14.11
C THR A 75 11.85 4.24 14.14
N THR A 76 12.34 4.98 15.14
CA THR A 76 12.07 6.40 15.44
C THR A 76 12.30 7.37 14.27
N ALA A 77 13.10 6.98 13.28
CA ALA A 77 13.46 7.84 12.15
C ALA A 77 12.44 7.84 10.99
N GLY A 78 11.37 7.04 11.09
CA GLY A 78 10.49 6.75 9.95
C GLY A 78 11.16 5.79 8.96
N ASN A 79 10.42 4.83 8.40
CA ASN A 79 11.05 3.77 7.61
C ASN A 79 10.46 3.76 6.21
N TYR A 80 11.33 3.67 5.23
CA TYR A 80 10.93 3.54 3.84
C TYR A 80 11.08 2.08 3.46
N TYR A 81 9.98 1.43 3.10
CA TYR A 81 10.06 0.13 2.46
C TYR A 81 10.03 0.30 0.95
N SER A 82 11.11 -0.10 0.29
CA SER A 82 11.09 -0.31 -1.15
C SER A 82 10.90 -1.80 -1.37
N PRO A 83 9.71 -2.25 -1.82
CA PRO A 83 9.53 -3.66 -2.12
C PRO A 83 10.53 -4.10 -3.19
N ARG A 84 11.14 -5.29 -2.99
CA ARG A 84 12.12 -5.86 -3.94
C ARG A 84 11.51 -6.12 -5.32
N ARG A 85 10.20 -6.24 -5.39
CA ARG A 85 9.40 -6.39 -6.60
C ARG A 85 8.23 -5.44 -6.54
N VAL A 86 7.84 -4.90 -7.68
CA VAL A 86 6.62 -4.09 -7.80
C VAL A 86 5.43 -4.90 -7.28
N ILE A 87 4.64 -4.30 -6.40
CA ILE A 87 3.40 -4.91 -5.92
C ILE A 87 2.30 -4.53 -6.90
N THR A 88 1.68 -5.53 -7.54
CA THR A 88 0.57 -5.31 -8.48
C THR A 88 -0.76 -5.60 -7.80
N VAL A 89 -1.67 -4.65 -7.87
CA VAL A 89 -3.05 -4.74 -7.38
C VAL A 89 -3.99 -4.60 -8.56
N THR A 90 -4.88 -5.58 -8.75
CA THR A 90 -5.86 -5.64 -9.84
C THR A 90 -7.25 -5.21 -9.37
N ALA A 91 -8.17 -5.02 -10.32
CA ALA A 91 -9.55 -4.66 -10.05
C ALA A 91 -10.17 -5.42 -8.86
N GLY A 92 -10.74 -4.67 -7.91
CA GLY A 92 -11.37 -5.22 -6.71
C GLY A 92 -10.44 -5.43 -5.51
N ASP A 93 -9.12 -5.48 -5.72
CA ASP A 93 -8.12 -5.66 -4.66
C ASP A 93 -7.60 -4.29 -4.16
N GLN A 94 -6.99 -4.28 -2.97
CA GLN A 94 -6.44 -3.08 -2.34
C GLN A 94 -5.06 -3.34 -1.74
N LEU A 95 -4.14 -2.38 -1.87
CA LEU A 95 -2.95 -2.35 -1.03
C LEU A 95 -3.39 -2.02 0.40
N ILE A 96 -2.86 -2.76 1.36
CA ILE A 96 -3.10 -2.53 2.79
C ILE A 96 -1.78 -2.48 3.53
N VAL A 97 -1.74 -1.66 4.58
CA VAL A 97 -0.66 -1.67 5.57
C VAL A 97 -1.29 -1.89 6.94
N GLY A 98 -0.99 -3.04 7.54
CA GLY A 98 -1.38 -3.37 8.92
C GLY A 98 -0.31 -2.90 9.90
N PHE A 99 -0.71 -2.41 11.07
CA PHE A 99 0.18 -1.92 12.12
C PHE A 99 -0.07 -2.69 13.41
N ALA A 100 0.97 -3.32 13.95
CA ALA A 100 0.93 -4.11 15.18
C ALA A 100 1.91 -3.56 16.22
N GLY A 101 1.58 -3.69 17.51
CA GLY A 101 2.35 -3.07 18.59
C GLY A 101 2.18 -1.55 18.61
N ILE A 102 0.96 -1.09 18.35
CA ILE A 102 0.56 0.32 18.36
C ILE A 102 -0.22 0.64 19.63
N THR A 103 -0.15 1.90 20.05
CA THR A 103 -1.00 2.46 21.11
C THR A 103 -2.23 3.11 20.48
N ALA A 104 -3.32 3.16 21.23
CA ALA A 104 -4.51 3.88 20.79
C ALA A 104 -4.15 5.36 20.54
N ASN A 105 -4.61 5.89 19.42
CA ASN A 105 -4.30 7.22 18.90
C ASN A 105 -2.89 7.40 18.31
N ASP A 106 -2.15 6.32 18.08
CA ASP A 106 -0.92 6.40 17.28
C ASP A 106 -1.24 6.90 15.88
N LYS A 107 -0.43 7.84 15.39
CA LYS A 107 -0.62 8.49 14.11
C LYS A 107 0.33 7.88 13.10
N CYS A 108 -0.21 7.19 12.08
CA CYS A 108 0.59 6.52 11.07
C CYS A 108 0.38 7.13 9.68
N ILE A 109 1.40 7.04 8.84
CA ILE A 109 1.37 7.52 7.47
C ILE A 109 1.95 6.48 6.52
N VAL A 110 1.29 6.30 5.38
CA VAL A 110 1.75 5.47 4.27
C VAL A 110 1.91 6.36 3.05
N ASN A 111 3.12 6.38 2.49
CA ASN A 111 3.46 7.08 1.26
C ASN A 111 3.73 6.06 0.17
N VAL A 112 3.07 6.17 -0.98
CA VAL A 112 3.27 5.25 -2.10
C VAL A 112 3.63 5.98 -3.36
N ASN A 113 4.57 5.41 -4.11
CA ASN A 113 4.88 5.80 -5.48
C ASN A 113 4.67 4.60 -6.39
N GLY A 114 4.14 4.85 -7.56
CA GLY A 114 3.86 3.79 -8.51
C GLY A 114 3.34 4.32 -9.84
N TYR A 115 2.77 3.42 -10.61
CA TYR A 115 2.04 3.76 -11.82
C TYR A 115 0.77 2.93 -11.93
N ARG A 116 -0.23 3.51 -12.57
CA ARG A 116 -1.44 2.78 -12.99
C ARG A 116 -1.35 2.44 -14.46
N VAL A 117 -1.88 1.29 -14.82
CA VAL A 117 -2.06 0.85 -16.20
C VAL A 117 -3.55 0.69 -16.43
N LYS A 118 -4.12 1.47 -17.35
CA LYS A 118 -5.50 1.25 -17.82
C LYS A 118 -5.44 0.31 -19.02
N ASN A 119 -6.07 -0.85 -18.90
CA ASN A 119 -6.28 -1.76 -20.01
C ASN A 119 -7.36 -1.14 -20.91
N ALA A 120 -6.92 -0.54 -22.01
CA ALA A 120 -7.82 -0.01 -23.02
C ALA A 120 -8.47 -1.19 -23.78
N GLY A 121 -9.58 -1.69 -23.25
CA GLY A 121 -10.42 -2.69 -23.93
C GLY A 121 -10.92 -3.79 -23.01
N LEU A 122 -12.06 -3.52 -22.37
CA LEU A 122 -13.20 -4.42 -22.40
C LEU A 122 -14.35 -3.64 -23.05
#